data_AF-A0A7F8QWQ7-F1
#
_entry.id   AF-A0A7F8QWQ7-F1
#
_cell.length_a   1.000
_cell.length_b   1.000
_cell.length_c   1.000
_cell.angle_alpha   90.00
_cell.angle_beta   90.00
_cell.angle_gamma   90.00
#
_symmetry.space_group_name_H-M   'P 1'
#
loop_
_entity.id
_entity.type
_entity.pdbx_description
1 polymer ?
#
loop_
_entity_poly.entity_id
_entity_poly.type
_entity_poly.pdbx_seq_one_letter_code
_entity_poly.pdbx_strand_id
1 'polypeptide(L)'
;MAAGTSNYWEDLRKQARQLENELDLKLVSFSKLCTSYSHSSARDGRRDRKIYNELMLRLDIDLLQDYTHEFHKTKANFVAIRERENLMGSVRKDIESYKSGSGVNNRRTELFLKEHDHLRNSDRLIEETISIAMATKENMTSQRGMLKSIQSKMNTLANHFPAVNSLIQRINLRKRRDSLILGGVIGVCTILLLLYAFH
;
A
#
# COMPACT_ATOMS: atom_id res chain seq x y z
N MET A 1 20.61 42.50 12.24
CA MET A 1 21.85 41.75 11.93
C MET A 1 21.46 40.36 11.42
N ALA A 2 21.29 40.18 10.11
CA ALA A 2 20.81 38.94 9.49
C ALA A 2 21.90 38.18 8.71
N ALA A 3 23.18 38.46 8.99
CA ALA A 3 24.33 37.90 8.28
C ALA A 3 24.82 36.56 8.88
N GLY A 4 24.35 36.16 10.07
CA GLY A 4 24.84 34.94 10.74
C GLY A 4 24.22 33.64 10.25
N THR A 5 23.00 33.68 9.71
CA THR A 5 22.30 32.48 9.23
C THR A 5 22.62 32.14 7.78
N SER A 6 22.93 33.12 6.92
CA SER A 6 23.27 32.84 5.51
C SER A 6 24.58 32.07 5.38
N ASN A 7 25.59 32.42 6.19
CA ASN A 7 26.88 31.73 6.22
C ASN A 7 26.75 30.26 6.68
N TYR A 8 25.86 29.97 7.64
CA TYR A 8 25.64 28.61 8.13
C TYR A 8 25.06 27.67 7.05
N TRP A 9 24.03 28.14 6.34
CA TRP A 9 23.44 27.38 5.23
C TRP A 9 24.41 27.21 4.07
N GLU A 10 25.29 28.19 3.83
CA GLU A 10 26.36 28.07 2.86
C GLU A 10 27.41 27.04 3.27
N ASP A 11 27.80 27.00 4.54
CA ASP A 11 28.76 26.04 5.07
C ASP A 11 28.20 24.61 5.07
N LEU A 12 26.92 24.44 5.43
CA LEU A 12 26.22 23.16 5.32
C LEU A 12 26.15 22.67 3.86
N ARG A 13 25.95 23.58 2.92
CA ARG A 13 25.90 23.28 1.48
C ARG A 13 27.29 23.00 0.90
N LYS A 14 28.35 23.62 1.43
CA LYS A 14 29.74 23.26 1.11
C LYS A 14 30.07 21.87 1.63
N GLN A 15 29.67 21.55 2.86
CA GLN A 15 29.91 20.25 3.47
C GLN A 15 29.16 19.12 2.75
N ALA A 16 27.91 19.34 2.35
CA ALA A 16 27.15 18.40 1.53
C ALA A 16 27.85 18.11 0.19
N ARG A 17 28.34 19.16 -0.50
CA ARG A 17 29.07 19.01 -1.77
C ARG A 17 30.42 18.31 -1.61
N GLN A 18 31.12 18.54 -0.50
CA GLN A 18 32.37 17.83 -0.21
C GLN A 18 32.12 16.34 -0.02
N LEU A 19 31.04 15.97 0.67
CA LEU A 19 30.65 14.58 0.86
C LEU A 19 30.18 13.91 -0.43
N GLU A 20 29.43 14.62 -1.28
CA GLU A 20 29.08 14.14 -2.62
C GLU A 20 30.33 13.87 -3.46
N ASN A 21 31.30 14.78 -3.44
CA ASN A 21 32.57 14.59 -4.15
C ASN A 21 33.39 13.41 -3.61
N GLU A 22 33.44 13.19 -2.28
CA GLU A 22 34.12 12.02 -1.72
C GLU A 22 33.45 10.71 -2.13
N LEU A 23 32.12 10.71 -2.20
CA LEU A 23 31.33 9.56 -2.64
C LEU A 23 31.63 9.26 -4.12
N ASP A 24 31.60 10.27 -4.98
CA ASP A 24 31.92 10.13 -6.41
C ASP A 24 33.36 9.64 -6.64
N LEU A 25 34.33 10.15 -5.89
CA LEU A 25 35.72 9.70 -6.00
C LEU A 25 35.87 8.23 -5.60
N LYS A 26 35.19 7.79 -4.53
CA LYS A 26 35.18 6.39 -4.13
C LYS A 26 34.49 5.50 -5.17
N LEU A 27 33.40 5.98 -5.76
CA LEU A 27 32.66 5.27 -6.80
C LEU A 27 33.50 5.10 -8.09
N VAL A 28 34.25 6.14 -8.48
CA VAL A 28 35.21 6.07 -9.59
C VAL A 28 36.35 5.10 -9.28
N SER A 29 36.90 5.12 -8.07
CA SER A 29 37.96 4.18 -7.67
C SER A 29 37.48 2.72 -7.70
N PHE A 30 36.23 2.50 -7.30
CA PHE A 30 35.57 1.20 -7.33
C PHE A 30 35.29 0.71 -8.75
N SER A 31 34.75 1.58 -9.62
CA SER A 31 34.53 1.27 -11.04
C SER A 31 35.83 0.84 -11.73
N LYS A 32 36.95 1.49 -11.40
CA LYS A 32 38.29 1.10 -11.88
C LYS A 32 38.69 -0.28 -11.38
N LEU A 33 38.51 -0.57 -10.08
CA LEU A 33 38.82 -1.89 -9.52
C LEU A 33 37.97 -2.99 -10.15
N CYS A 34 36.64 -2.80 -10.25
CA CYS A 34 35.73 -3.75 -10.88
C CYS A 34 36.09 -4.02 -12.36
N THR A 35 36.48 -2.97 -13.09
CA THR A 35 36.94 -3.09 -14.48
C THR A 35 38.28 -3.83 -14.59
N SER A 36 39.24 -3.55 -13.70
CA SER A 36 40.53 -4.25 -13.65
C SER A 36 40.37 -5.74 -13.32
N TYR A 37 39.46 -6.10 -12.40
CA TYR A 37 39.14 -7.50 -12.08
C TYR A 37 38.33 -8.21 -13.19
N SER A 38 37.56 -7.46 -13.98
CA SER A 38 36.89 -8.02 -15.16
C SER A 38 37.87 -8.36 -16.28
N HIS A 39 38.95 -7.59 -16.44
CA HIS A 39 39.96 -7.82 -17.48
C HIS A 39 40.86 -9.05 -17.23
N SER A 40 41.07 -9.42 -15.96
CA SER A 40 41.81 -10.64 -15.59
C SER A 40 41.01 -11.94 -15.82
N SER A 41 39.68 -11.86 -15.87
CA SER A 41 38.75 -13.00 -16.06
C SER A 41 38.70 -13.55 -17.49
N ALA A 42 39.16 -12.79 -18.49
CA ALA A 42 39.11 -13.20 -19.89
C ALA A 42 40.13 -14.30 -20.26
N ARG A 43 41.05 -14.67 -19.36
CA ARG A 43 42.20 -15.53 -19.70
C ARG A 43 42.13 -16.98 -19.21
N ASP A 44 41.17 -17.42 -18.39
CA ASP A 44 41.23 -18.81 -17.87
C ASP A 44 39.89 -19.53 -17.57
N GLY A 45 39.88 -20.83 -17.85
CA GLY A 45 39.19 -21.93 -17.16
C GLY A 45 37.69 -21.89 -16.82
N ARG A 46 36.92 -22.89 -17.29
CA ARG A 46 35.49 -23.11 -16.98
C ARG A 46 35.18 -23.48 -15.50
N ARG A 47 36.17 -23.90 -14.70
CA ARG A 47 36.04 -24.20 -13.24
C ARG A 47 36.24 -22.96 -12.37
N ASP A 48 37.18 -22.13 -12.77
CA ASP A 48 37.50 -20.84 -12.15
C ASP A 48 36.32 -19.87 -12.17
N ARG A 49 35.54 -19.86 -13.25
CA ARG A 49 34.33 -19.03 -13.39
C ARG A 49 33.29 -19.20 -12.27
N LYS A 50 33.17 -20.40 -11.68
CA LYS A 50 32.26 -20.63 -10.55
C LYS A 50 32.78 -20.03 -9.26
N ILE A 51 34.08 -20.19 -9.00
CA ILE A 51 34.77 -19.61 -7.83
C ILE A 51 34.75 -18.08 -7.95
N TYR A 52 34.97 -17.53 -9.14
CA TYR A 52 34.90 -16.10 -9.40
C TYR A 52 33.50 -15.52 -9.21
N ASN A 53 32.45 -16.18 -9.68
CA ASN A 53 31.08 -15.72 -9.43
C ASN A 53 30.73 -15.75 -7.94
N GLU A 54 31.16 -16.79 -7.22
CA GLU A 54 30.92 -16.89 -5.78
C GLU A 54 31.72 -15.84 -5.00
N LEU A 55 32.98 -15.60 -5.36
CA LEU A 55 33.82 -14.58 -4.75
C LEU A 55 33.31 -13.17 -5.06
N MET A 56 32.83 -12.93 -6.28
CA MET A 56 32.24 -11.66 -6.69
C MET A 56 30.93 -11.37 -5.96
N LEU A 57 30.07 -12.38 -5.78
CA LEU A 57 28.85 -12.24 -4.99
C LEU A 57 29.16 -11.97 -3.51
N ARG A 58 30.16 -12.64 -2.94
CA ARG A 58 30.60 -12.40 -1.56
C ARG A 58 31.15 -10.99 -1.39
N LEU A 59 31.98 -10.53 -2.32
CA LEU A 59 32.52 -9.17 -2.31
C LEU A 59 31.42 -8.11 -2.44
N ASP A 60 30.41 -8.35 -3.28
CA ASP A 60 29.27 -7.43 -3.46
C ASP A 60 28.41 -7.35 -2.20
N ILE A 61 28.21 -8.48 -1.51
CA ILE A 61 27.48 -8.52 -0.23
C ILE A 61 28.25 -7.79 0.88
N ASP A 62 29.55 -8.08 1.04
CA ASP A 62 30.38 -7.44 2.06
C ASP A 62 30.48 -5.93 1.81
N LEU A 63 30.55 -5.51 0.54
CA LEU A 63 30.56 -4.10 0.15
C LEU A 63 29.23 -3.40 0.47
N LEU A 64 28.09 -4.03 0.17
CA LEU A 64 26.79 -3.46 0.46
C LEU A 64 26.55 -3.33 1.98
N GLN A 65 27.09 -4.29 2.74
CA GLN A 65 27.06 -4.28 4.19
C GLN A 65 27.90 -3.14 4.77
N ASP A 66 29.12 -2.95 4.27
CA ASP A 66 29.99 -1.83 4.66
C ASP A 66 29.37 -0.47 4.28
N TYR A 67 28.75 -0.37 3.10
CA TYR A 67 28.01 0.82 2.67
C TYR A 67 26.85 1.14 3.61
N THR A 68 26.09 0.11 3.99
CA THR A 68 24.98 0.25 4.94
C THR A 68 25.48 0.70 6.30
N HIS A 69 26.59 0.15 6.78
CA HIS A 69 27.17 0.51 8.07
C HIS A 69 27.67 1.96 8.09
N GLU A 70 28.44 2.37 7.08
CA GLU A 70 28.96 3.74 6.97
C GLU A 70 27.83 4.77 6.78
N PHE A 71 26.78 4.44 6.04
CA PHE A 71 25.59 5.27 5.93
C PHE A 71 24.90 5.46 7.29
N HIS A 72 24.71 4.38 8.06
CA HIS A 72 24.07 4.45 9.37
C HIS A 72 24.91 5.23 10.39
N LYS A 73 26.22 5.03 10.40
CA LYS A 73 27.15 5.77 11.25
C LYS A 73 27.15 7.26 10.93
N THR A 74 27.13 7.62 9.64
CA THR A 74 27.05 9.01 9.19
C THR A 74 25.71 9.65 9.56
N LYS A 75 24.60 8.92 9.37
CA LYS A 75 23.26 9.36 9.79
C LYS A 75 23.20 9.59 11.30
N ALA A 76 23.76 8.69 12.11
CA ALA A 76 23.81 8.83 13.55
C ALA A 76 24.64 10.05 13.98
N ASN A 77 25.78 10.29 13.32
CA ASN A 77 26.62 11.46 13.57
C ASN A 77 25.90 12.77 13.20
N PHE A 78 25.23 12.82 12.05
CA PHE A 78 24.41 13.97 11.64
C PHE A 78 23.29 14.25 12.64
N VAL A 79 22.59 13.23 13.11
CA VAL A 79 21.54 13.37 14.13
C VAL A 79 22.13 13.89 15.44
N ALA A 80 23.27 13.35 15.90
CA ALA A 80 23.93 13.81 17.12
C ALA A 80 24.43 15.27 17.02
N ILE A 81 24.96 15.68 15.87
CA ILE A 81 25.37 17.07 15.61
C ILE A 81 24.15 17.99 15.58
N ARG A 82 23.05 17.58 14.93
CA ARG A 82 21.79 18.33 14.91
C ARG A 82 21.15 18.45 16.29
N GLU A 83 21.19 17.41 17.11
CA GLU A 83 20.69 17.44 18.49
C GLU A 83 21.54 18.36 19.36
N ARG A 84 22.87 18.29 19.23
CA ARG A 84 23.79 19.23 19.87
C ARG A 84 23.54 20.67 19.42
N GLU A 85 23.24 20.89 18.14
CA GLU A 85 22.87 22.22 17.62
C GLU A 85 21.51 22.68 18.16
N ASN A 86 20.51 21.81 18.25
CA ASN A 86 19.22 22.17 18.86
C ASN A 86 19.39 22.58 20.32
N LEU A 87 20.22 21.87 21.07
CA LEU A 87 20.53 22.17 22.47
C LEU A 87 21.33 23.49 22.61
N MET A 88 22.36 23.70 21.80
CA MET A 88 23.20 24.92 21.83
C MET A 88 22.52 26.14 21.18
N GLY A 89 21.68 25.89 20.18
CA GLY A 89 20.83 26.85 19.50
C GLY A 89 19.73 27.35 20.41
N SER A 90 19.18 26.50 21.28
CA SER A 90 18.31 26.93 22.38
C SER A 90 19.05 27.90 23.30
N VAL A 91 20.21 27.52 23.84
CA VAL A 91 20.97 28.38 24.77
C VAL A 91 21.37 29.71 24.14
N ARG A 92 21.86 29.69 22.90
CA ARG A 92 22.23 30.92 22.16
C ARG A 92 21.02 31.79 21.84
N LYS A 93 19.89 31.16 21.48
CA LYS A 93 18.61 31.85 21.25
C LYS A 93 18.05 32.41 22.54
N ASP A 94 18.14 31.72 23.67
CA ASP A 94 17.67 32.18 24.98
C ASP A 94 18.51 33.38 25.46
N ILE A 95 19.83 33.33 25.29
CA ILE A 95 20.75 34.44 25.57
C ILE A 95 20.47 35.66 24.67
N GLU A 96 20.24 35.44 23.37
CA GLU A 96 19.89 36.50 22.42
C GLU A 96 18.47 37.06 22.67
N SER A 97 17.54 36.23 23.12
CA SER A 97 16.16 36.60 23.48
C SER A 97 16.10 37.46 24.73
N TYR A 98 16.95 37.17 25.71
CA TYR A 98 17.10 37.98 26.93
C TYR A 98 17.75 39.33 26.64
N LYS A 99 18.71 39.38 25.70
CA LYS A 99 19.40 40.60 25.27
C LYS A 99 18.60 41.47 24.29
N SER A 100 17.70 40.88 23.51
CA SER A 100 16.88 41.56 22.47
C SER A 100 15.42 41.79 22.91
N GLY A 101 15.12 41.55 24.18
CA GLY A 101 13.78 41.66 24.74
C GLY A 101 13.30 43.10 24.76
N SER A 102 12.43 43.45 23.80
CA SER A 102 11.35 44.43 23.99
C SER A 102 10.27 44.42 22.90
N GLY A 103 10.38 43.67 21.79
CA GLY A 103 9.29 43.66 20.79
C GLY A 103 9.17 42.47 19.82
N VAL A 104 10.23 41.68 19.61
CA VAL A 104 10.22 40.62 18.57
C VAL A 104 9.83 39.24 19.13
N ASN A 105 10.04 38.99 20.42
CA ASN A 105 9.74 37.70 21.06
C ASN A 105 8.24 37.39 21.10
N ASN A 106 7.39 38.43 21.12
CA ASN A 106 5.94 38.23 21.16
C ASN A 106 5.42 37.62 19.86
N ARG A 107 5.88 38.10 18.70
CA ARG A 107 5.37 37.65 17.40
C ARG A 107 5.71 36.20 17.06
N ARG A 108 6.90 35.72 17.46
CA ARG A 108 7.31 34.33 17.24
C ARG A 108 6.62 33.39 18.23
N THR A 109 6.48 33.81 19.48
CA THR A 109 5.79 33.03 20.53
C THR A 109 4.29 32.94 20.23
N GLU A 110 3.66 34.01 19.76
CA GLU A 110 2.26 34.02 19.29
C GLU A 110 2.06 33.11 18.08
N LEU A 111 3.02 33.03 17.16
CA LEU A 111 2.93 32.14 16.01
C LEU A 111 2.93 30.66 16.45
N PHE A 112 3.82 30.29 17.38
CA PHE A 112 3.89 28.93 17.91
C PHE A 112 2.67 28.59 18.79
N LEU A 113 2.18 29.55 19.59
CA LEU A 113 0.94 29.38 20.36
C LEU A 113 -0.25 29.14 19.43
N LYS A 114 -0.36 29.92 18.34
CA LYS A 114 -1.38 29.74 17.33
C LYS A 114 -1.26 28.39 16.62
N GLU A 115 -0.05 27.99 16.27
CA GLU A 115 0.21 26.67 15.66
C GLU A 115 -0.16 25.52 16.61
N HIS A 116 0.15 25.65 17.90
CA HIS A 116 -0.23 24.67 18.92
C HIS A 116 -1.76 24.60 19.07
N ASP A 117 -2.46 25.73 19.02
CA ASP A 117 -3.93 25.74 19.06
C ASP A 117 -4.52 25.06 17.81
N HIS A 118 -3.93 25.29 16.63
CA HIS A 118 -4.30 24.58 15.40
C HIS A 118 -4.03 23.07 15.48
N LEU A 119 -2.91 22.65 16.09
CA LEU A 119 -2.61 21.23 16.31
C LEU A 119 -3.62 20.59 17.25
N ARG A 120 -3.98 21.24 18.36
CA ARG A 120 -5.02 20.74 19.28
C ARG A 120 -6.39 20.66 18.63
N ASN A 121 -6.73 21.63 17.77
CA ASN A 121 -7.97 21.57 17.00
C ASN A 121 -7.95 20.44 15.97
N SER A 122 -6.81 20.23 15.29
CA SER A 122 -6.62 19.13 14.34
C SER A 122 -6.71 17.76 15.03
N ASP A 123 -6.16 17.63 16.23
CA ASP A 123 -6.16 16.38 17.00
C ASP A 123 -7.60 15.92 17.31
N ARG A 124 -8.45 16.86 17.75
CA ARG A 124 -9.88 16.62 17.99
C ARG A 124 -10.64 16.21 16.73
N LEU A 125 -10.36 16.88 15.61
CA LEU A 125 -10.98 16.53 14.32
C LEU A 125 -10.54 15.14 13.86
N ILE A 126 -9.29 14.76 14.11
CA ILE A 126 -8.78 13.42 13.81
C ILE A 126 -9.51 12.38 14.67
N GLU A 127 -9.67 12.60 15.98
CA GLU A 127 -10.43 11.70 16.85
C GLU A 127 -11.88 11.51 16.35
N GLU A 128 -12.53 12.59 15.91
CA GLU A 128 -13.87 12.54 15.33
C GLU A 128 -13.91 11.70 14.05
N THR A 129 -12.96 11.91 13.13
CA THR A 129 -12.89 11.11 11.89
C THR A 129 -12.59 9.63 12.16
N ILE A 130 -11.77 9.32 13.16
CA ILE A 130 -11.50 7.94 13.59
C ILE A 130 -12.78 7.31 14.14
N SER A 131 -13.53 8.03 14.97
CA SER A 131 -14.81 7.57 15.51
C SER A 131 -15.82 7.26 14.40
N ILE A 132 -15.99 8.18 13.43
CA ILE A 132 -16.87 7.97 12.27
C ILE A 132 -16.42 6.77 11.43
N ALA A 133 -15.11 6.62 11.20
CA ALA A 133 -14.56 5.50 10.46
C ALA A 133 -14.76 4.17 11.20
N MET A 134 -14.59 4.14 12.52
CA MET A 134 -14.85 2.95 13.36
C MET A 134 -16.33 2.56 13.33
N ALA A 135 -17.24 3.53 13.50
CA ALA A 135 -18.67 3.30 13.39
C ALA A 135 -19.07 2.78 12.00
N THR A 136 -18.47 3.32 10.94
CA THR A 136 -18.71 2.86 9.56
C THR A 136 -18.17 1.44 9.33
N LYS A 137 -16.98 1.13 9.87
CA LYS A 137 -16.37 -0.21 9.80
C LYS A 137 -17.23 -1.25 10.52
N GLU A 138 -17.76 -0.92 11.69
CA GLU A 138 -18.66 -1.80 12.44
C GLU A 138 -19.96 -2.04 11.64
N ASN A 139 -20.56 -0.98 11.10
CA ASN A 139 -21.75 -1.06 10.25
C ASN A 139 -21.52 -1.94 9.01
N MET A 140 -20.38 -1.80 8.32
CA MET A 140 -20.01 -2.65 7.18
C MET A 140 -19.79 -4.11 7.58
N THR A 141 -19.21 -4.36 8.75
CA THR A 141 -19.00 -5.72 9.26
C THR A 141 -20.33 -6.40 9.57
N SER A 142 -21.27 -5.67 10.17
CA SER A 142 -22.64 -6.13 10.40
C SER A 142 -23.40 -6.39 9.08
N GLN A 143 -23.30 -5.47 8.11
CA GLN A 143 -23.86 -5.66 6.76
C GLN A 143 -23.29 -6.91 6.07
N ARG A 144 -21.98 -7.18 6.21
CA ARG A 144 -21.35 -8.40 5.68
C ARG A 144 -21.95 -9.66 6.30
N GLY A 145 -22.24 -9.65 7.60
CA GLY A 145 -22.96 -10.73 8.28
C GLY A 145 -24.36 -10.95 7.71
N MET A 146 -25.11 -9.85 7.48
CA MET A 146 -26.42 -9.89 6.86
C MET A 146 -26.38 -10.44 5.43
N LEU A 147 -25.46 -9.97 4.59
CA LEU A 147 -25.25 -10.49 3.23
C LEU A 147 -24.91 -11.97 3.22
N LYS A 148 -24.09 -12.45 4.17
CA LYS A 148 -23.77 -13.88 4.30
C LYS A 148 -25.00 -14.70 4.68
N SER A 149 -25.87 -14.16 5.54
CA SER A 149 -27.16 -14.79 5.87
C SER A 149 -28.11 -14.83 4.67
N ILE A 150 -28.15 -13.77 3.86
CA ILE A 150 -28.92 -13.71 2.61
C ILE A 150 -28.36 -14.73 1.62
N GLN A 151 -27.05 -14.81 1.47
CA GLN A 151 -26.39 -15.80 0.59
C GLN A 151 -26.70 -17.23 1.05
N SER A 152 -26.71 -17.49 2.36
CA SER A 152 -27.11 -18.79 2.91
C SER A 152 -28.58 -19.10 2.59
N LYS A 153 -29.49 -18.14 2.79
CA LYS A 153 -30.91 -18.28 2.41
C LYS A 153 -31.09 -18.48 0.91
N MET A 154 -30.36 -17.74 0.07
CA MET A 154 -30.36 -17.87 -1.38
C MET A 154 -29.86 -19.24 -1.83
N ASN A 155 -28.81 -19.77 -1.19
CA ASN A 155 -28.35 -21.14 -1.43
C ASN A 155 -29.40 -22.17 -1.02
N THR A 156 -30.11 -21.99 0.10
CA THR A 156 -31.22 -22.88 0.48
C THR A 156 -32.40 -22.81 -0.50
N LEU A 157 -32.71 -21.63 -1.06
CA LEU A 157 -33.70 -21.47 -2.12
C LEU A 157 -33.23 -22.09 -3.45
N ALA A 158 -31.95 -21.93 -3.79
CA ALA A 158 -31.33 -22.54 -4.96
C ALA A 158 -31.43 -24.08 -4.91
N ASN A 159 -31.21 -24.66 -3.72
CA ASN A 159 -31.38 -26.08 -3.46
C ASN A 159 -32.86 -26.54 -3.52
N HIS A 160 -33.82 -25.64 -3.41
CA HIS A 160 -35.25 -25.94 -3.50
C HIS A 160 -35.83 -25.77 -4.92
N PHE A 161 -35.17 -25.02 -5.82
CA PHE A 161 -35.58 -24.95 -7.23
C PHE A 161 -35.70 -26.32 -7.95
N PRO A 162 -34.84 -27.33 -7.73
CA PRO A 162 -35.08 -28.67 -8.29
C PRO A 162 -36.35 -29.34 -7.72
N ALA A 163 -36.70 -29.09 -6.45
CA ALA A 163 -37.93 -29.59 -5.84
C ALA A 163 -39.18 -28.88 -6.40
N VAL A 164 -39.14 -27.56 -6.58
CA VAL A 164 -40.22 -26.79 -7.21
C VAL A 164 -40.42 -27.19 -8.68
N ASN A 165 -39.34 -27.43 -9.43
CA ASN A 165 -39.43 -27.96 -10.79
C ASN A 165 -40.07 -29.36 -10.82
N SER A 166 -39.84 -30.19 -9.80
CA SER A 166 -40.52 -31.50 -9.68
C SER A 166 -42.03 -31.37 -9.40
N LEU A 167 -42.47 -30.37 -8.64
CA LEU A 167 -43.90 -30.09 -8.42
C LEU A 167 -44.56 -29.50 -9.68
N ILE A 168 -43.88 -28.59 -10.38
CA ILE A 168 -44.33 -28.02 -11.65
C ILE A 168 -44.40 -29.09 -12.75
N GLN A 169 -43.45 -30.03 -12.79
CA GLN A 169 -43.50 -31.20 -13.68
C GLN A 169 -44.69 -32.10 -13.35
N ARG A 170 -44.94 -32.39 -12.07
CA ARG A 170 -46.10 -33.21 -11.64
C ARG A 170 -47.44 -32.56 -11.98
N ILE A 171 -47.54 -31.23 -11.90
CA ILE A 171 -48.73 -30.47 -12.31
C ILE A 171 -48.94 -30.50 -13.83
N ASN A 172 -47.88 -30.34 -14.63
CA ASN A 172 -47.98 -30.36 -16.10
C ASN A 172 -48.29 -31.76 -16.68
N LEU A 173 -47.90 -32.84 -15.98
CA LEU A 173 -48.20 -34.21 -16.43
C LEU A 173 -49.70 -34.55 -16.32
N ARG A 174 -50.42 -34.02 -15.33
CA ARG A 174 -51.88 -34.25 -15.21
C ARG A 174 -52.64 -33.58 -16.36
N LYS A 175 -52.24 -32.34 -16.72
CA LYS A 175 -52.85 -31.57 -17.81
C LYS A 175 -52.56 -32.16 -19.21
N ARG A 176 -51.40 -32.80 -19.41
CA ARG A 176 -51.08 -33.52 -20.65
C ARG A 176 -51.90 -34.80 -20.85
N ARG A 177 -52.19 -35.54 -19.77
CA ARG A 177 -53.00 -36.76 -19.84
C ARG A 177 -54.43 -36.47 -20.29
N ASP A 178 -55.05 -35.43 -19.74
CA ASP A 178 -56.43 -35.08 -20.08
C ASP A 178 -56.57 -34.59 -21.54
N SER A 179 -55.57 -33.83 -22.04
CA SER A 179 -55.54 -33.37 -23.44
C SER A 179 -55.32 -34.50 -24.45
N LEU A 180 -54.49 -35.51 -24.12
CA LEU A 180 -54.28 -36.68 -24.96
C LEU A 180 -55.55 -37.55 -25.09
N ILE A 181 -56.27 -37.74 -23.98
CA ILE A 181 -57.53 -38.50 -23.99
C ILE A 181 -58.59 -37.77 -24.84
N LEU A 182 -58.74 -36.45 -24.63
CA LEU A 182 -59.70 -35.64 -25.40
C LEU A 182 -59.38 -35.63 -26.89
N GLY A 183 -58.11 -35.45 -27.26
CA GLY A 183 -57.66 -35.50 -28.66
C GLY A 183 -57.89 -36.86 -29.32
N GLY A 184 -57.66 -37.95 -28.58
CA GLY A 184 -57.93 -39.32 -29.07
C GLY A 184 -59.41 -39.56 -29.36
N VAL A 185 -60.32 -39.11 -28.48
CA VAL A 185 -61.77 -39.23 -28.69
C VAL A 185 -62.22 -38.45 -29.93
N ILE A 186 -61.75 -37.21 -30.09
CA ILE A 186 -62.08 -36.39 -31.26
C ILE A 186 -61.57 -37.05 -32.54
N GLY A 187 -60.32 -37.51 -32.56
CA GLY A 187 -59.72 -38.16 -33.73
C GLY A 187 -60.40 -39.47 -34.14
N VAL A 188 -60.77 -40.32 -33.18
CA VAL A 188 -61.52 -41.55 -33.47
C VAL A 188 -62.91 -41.22 -34.01
N CYS A 189 -63.59 -40.23 -33.41
CA CYS A 189 -64.91 -39.82 -33.85
C CYS A 189 -64.90 -39.25 -35.28
N THR A 190 -63.89 -38.45 -35.65
CA THR A 190 -63.75 -37.93 -37.02
C THR A 190 -63.40 -39.01 -38.03
N ILE A 191 -62.55 -39.99 -37.68
CA ILE A 191 -62.22 -41.13 -38.55
C ILE A 191 -63.45 -42.01 -38.80
N LEU A 192 -64.25 -42.30 -37.77
CA LEU A 192 -65.48 -43.08 -37.91
C LEU A 192 -66.51 -42.37 -38.80
N LEU A 193 -66.66 -41.05 -38.64
CA LEU A 193 -67.53 -40.26 -39.52
C LEU A 193 -67.05 -40.25 -40.98
N LEU A 194 -65.73 -40.15 -41.21
CA LEU A 194 -65.17 -40.20 -42.56
C LEU A 194 -65.36 -41.57 -43.20
N LEU A 195 -65.15 -42.66 -42.45
CA LEU A 195 -65.40 -44.02 -42.92
C LEU A 195 -66.88 -44.23 -43.25
N TYR A 196 -67.79 -43.71 -42.43
CA TYR A 196 -69.24 -43.76 -42.71
C TYR A 196 -69.66 -42.87 -43.88
N ALA A 197 -68.96 -41.76 -44.14
CA ALA A 197 -69.28 -40.89 -45.27
C ALA A 197 -68.75 -41.45 -46.61
N PHE A 198 -67.67 -42.23 -46.58
CA PHE A 198 -67.05 -42.84 -47.76
C PHE A 198 -67.51 -44.28 -48.05
N HIS A 199 -68.30 -44.88 -47.16
CA HIS A 199 -68.90 -46.21 -47.30
C HIS A 199 -70.42 -46.12 -47.25
#